data_AF-A0A7S0KEW1-F1
#
_entry.id   AF-A0A7S0KEW1-F1
#
_cell.length_a   1.000
_cell.length_b   1.000
_cell.length_c   1.000
_cell.angle_alpha   90.00
_cell.angle_beta   90.00
_cell.angle_gamma   90.00
#
_symmetry.space_group_name_H-M   'P 1'
#
loop_
_entity.id
_entity.type
_entity.pdbx_description
1 polymer ?
#
loop_
_entity_poly.entity_id
_entity_poly.type
_entity_poly.pdbx_seq_one_letter_code
_entity_poly.pdbx_strand_id
1 'polypeptide(L)'
;MSNNGSRNTDIFNCRYITEQLLEKLKYQQDYIDDDDKSSAKEQLEGLVDVLKSKKQVVLHGPPGVGKTQFMVWLADAVAGDTNRVKLVQFHESYSYDHFVQGCLPRIGDANQAGFQLKDGPFLEWFKKARKHPTNNYVLAIDEMNRANLANVFGELFMSLERKEGYTPELVYSQEKIDLRSVPNLYIIACLNDADRALGDSIALRRRFHYFECPACGFHTDTDPDIQSMECRGLLLLAKGMLERTWPKAFQNSARKLEEAIGNINRSLARDEIHGKSLAQHLAVGPSYFIEVGAYIQQHAKVEEITRNVIRVWHSSVYPYLLATFHGERTNPVELTEEFCKVIEGEFHAALGDDLDTFSRNGAQEADITAADGAQEADTTENLMTQVELAKDAVAVADDNDKKRGRPHEQSSESRKKAHLEQESNIPRDVGDGDGALQEGRPGSAHSDLKAWVEKYRRKAGFMPLPEAFDELTELDELDLSGNKLTELPSNFGMLEKLDELDLSGNKLTELPSNFGMLEKLTHLNLSGNKLT
;
A
#
# COMPACT_ATOMS: atom_id res chain seq x y z
N MET A 1 -4.41 39.87 -51.57
CA MET A 1 -3.96 39.88 -50.16
C MET A 1 -4.24 38.50 -49.59
N SER A 2 -3.18 37.72 -49.45
CA SER A 2 -3.16 36.31 -49.05
C SER A 2 -3.45 36.17 -47.56
N ASN A 3 -4.55 35.50 -47.23
CA ASN A 3 -4.86 35.08 -45.86
C ASN A 3 -4.52 33.58 -45.73
N ASN A 4 -3.24 33.29 -45.52
CA ASN A 4 -2.80 31.95 -45.08
C ASN A 4 -3.10 31.86 -43.58
N GLY A 5 -4.31 31.42 -43.24
CA GLY A 5 -4.60 30.92 -41.91
C GLY A 5 -3.67 29.75 -41.63
N SER A 6 -2.79 29.91 -40.64
CA SER A 6 -1.96 28.83 -40.13
C SER A 6 -2.87 27.68 -39.73
N ARG A 7 -2.81 26.56 -40.46
CA ARG A 7 -3.31 25.28 -39.97
C ARG A 7 -2.47 24.94 -38.75
N ASN A 8 -2.99 25.29 -37.57
CA ASN A 8 -2.47 24.83 -36.29
C ASN A 8 -2.67 23.31 -36.30
N THR A 9 -1.62 22.57 -36.61
CA THR A 9 -1.61 21.12 -36.48
C THR A 9 -1.67 20.85 -35.00
N ASP A 10 -2.85 20.44 -34.53
CA ASP A 10 -3.06 20.13 -33.12
C ASP A 10 -2.13 18.97 -32.75
N ILE A 11 -1.05 19.27 -32.02
CA ILE A 11 -0.04 18.29 -31.59
C ILE A 11 -0.67 17.28 -30.63
N PHE A 12 -1.79 17.65 -29.99
CA PHE A 12 -2.54 16.78 -29.09
C PHE A 12 -3.58 15.98 -29.88
N ASN A 13 -3.23 14.73 -30.21
CA ASN A 13 -4.10 13.81 -30.93
C ASN A 13 -4.90 12.94 -29.96
N CYS A 14 -6.15 13.33 -29.65
CA CYS A 14 -7.00 12.58 -28.72
C CYS A 14 -7.16 11.12 -29.12
N ARG A 15 -7.42 10.87 -30.41
CA ARG A 15 -7.65 9.52 -30.93
C ARG A 15 -6.44 8.62 -30.74
N TYR A 16 -5.25 9.12 -31.09
CA TYR A 16 -4.01 8.37 -30.91
C TYR A 16 -3.75 8.07 -29.43
N ILE A 17 -3.93 9.05 -28.54
CA ILE A 17 -3.72 8.86 -27.09
C ILE A 17 -4.68 7.80 -26.55
N THR A 18 -5.97 7.90 -26.87
CA THR A 18 -6.98 6.92 -26.46
C THR A 18 -6.65 5.52 -26.99
N GLU A 19 -6.31 5.39 -28.28
CA GLU A 19 -5.93 4.10 -28.89
C GLU A 19 -4.71 3.47 -28.19
N GLN A 20 -3.68 4.26 -27.88
CA GLN A 20 -2.49 3.80 -27.14
C GLN A 20 -2.85 3.32 -25.72
N LEU A 21 -3.74 4.02 -25.01
CA LEU A 21 -4.18 3.63 -23.67
C LEU A 21 -5.03 2.36 -23.69
N LEU A 22 -5.94 2.24 -24.66
CA LEU A 22 -6.74 1.03 -24.87
C LEU A 22 -5.85 -0.19 -25.18
N GLU A 23 -4.78 0.01 -25.95
CA GLU A 23 -3.77 -1.03 -26.21
C GLU A 23 -3.07 -1.47 -24.92
N LYS A 24 -2.63 -0.52 -24.07
CA LYS A 24 -2.00 -0.84 -22.77
C LYS A 24 -2.94 -1.56 -21.81
N LEU A 25 -4.23 -1.23 -21.84
CA LEU A 25 -5.27 -1.92 -21.08
C LEU A 25 -5.66 -3.27 -21.70
N LYS A 26 -5.01 -3.67 -22.81
CA LYS A 26 -5.33 -4.88 -23.58
C LYS A 26 -6.84 -5.00 -23.85
N TYR A 27 -7.46 -3.86 -24.16
CA TYR A 27 -8.91 -3.69 -24.28
C TYR A 27 -9.60 -4.68 -25.24
N GLN A 28 -8.90 -5.13 -26.27
CA GLN A 28 -9.44 -6.03 -27.30
C GLN A 28 -9.48 -7.51 -26.87
N GLN A 29 -9.11 -7.85 -25.63
CA GLN A 29 -9.11 -9.24 -25.19
C GLN A 29 -10.54 -9.78 -24.96
N ASP A 30 -10.73 -11.06 -25.31
CA ASP A 30 -12.03 -11.73 -25.33
C ASP A 30 -12.67 -11.91 -23.94
N TYR A 31 -11.86 -11.89 -22.88
CA TYR A 31 -12.34 -12.06 -21.50
C TYR A 31 -12.89 -10.77 -20.88
N ILE A 32 -12.78 -9.64 -21.56
CA ILE A 32 -13.35 -8.38 -21.10
C ILE A 32 -14.75 -8.23 -21.71
N ASP A 33 -15.75 -8.00 -20.85
CA ASP A 33 -17.14 -7.83 -21.25
C ASP A 33 -17.32 -6.61 -22.19
N ASP A 34 -18.22 -6.71 -23.17
CA ASP A 34 -18.42 -5.64 -24.17
C ASP A 34 -18.98 -4.33 -23.56
N ASP A 35 -19.72 -4.43 -22.46
CA ASP A 35 -20.20 -3.28 -21.70
C ASP A 35 -19.04 -2.55 -20.99
N ASP A 36 -18.13 -3.29 -20.36
CA ASP A 36 -16.93 -2.73 -19.74
C ASP A 36 -16.00 -2.09 -20.76
N LYS A 37 -15.85 -2.72 -21.93
CA LYS A 37 -15.15 -2.15 -23.08
C LYS A 37 -15.78 -0.80 -23.42
N SER A 38 -17.07 -0.78 -23.73
CA SER A 38 -17.76 0.45 -24.13
C SER A 38 -17.61 1.58 -23.10
N SER A 39 -17.79 1.25 -21.81
CA SER A 39 -17.62 2.19 -20.69
C SER A 39 -16.19 2.72 -20.57
N ALA A 40 -15.18 1.84 -20.57
CA ALA A 40 -13.79 2.24 -20.44
C ALA A 40 -13.33 3.15 -21.59
N LYS A 41 -13.81 2.88 -22.81
CA LYS A 41 -13.52 3.74 -23.96
C LYS A 41 -14.12 5.13 -23.79
N GLU A 42 -15.39 5.23 -23.40
CA GLU A 42 -16.05 6.52 -23.17
C GLU A 42 -15.33 7.33 -22.07
N GLN A 43 -14.95 6.67 -20.97
CA GLN A 43 -14.22 7.29 -19.86
C GLN A 43 -12.84 7.80 -20.29
N LEU A 44 -12.10 7.03 -21.10
CA LEU A 44 -10.81 7.46 -21.63
C LEU A 44 -10.95 8.64 -22.60
N GLU A 45 -11.93 8.61 -23.50
CA GLU A 45 -12.22 9.74 -24.40
C GLU A 45 -12.53 11.00 -23.60
N GLY A 46 -13.38 10.90 -22.57
CA GLY A 46 -13.68 12.00 -21.65
C GLY A 46 -12.45 12.53 -20.92
N LEU A 47 -11.60 11.65 -20.38
CA LEU A 47 -10.35 12.03 -19.72
C LEU A 47 -9.41 12.79 -20.66
N VAL A 48 -9.21 12.26 -21.87
CA VAL A 48 -8.29 12.83 -22.86
C VAL A 48 -8.78 14.19 -23.35
N ASP A 49 -10.09 14.36 -23.53
CA ASP A 49 -10.69 15.66 -23.90
C ASP A 49 -10.59 16.70 -22.78
N VAL A 50 -10.77 16.27 -21.52
CA VAL A 50 -10.54 17.16 -20.38
C VAL A 50 -9.07 17.53 -20.27
N LEU A 51 -8.15 16.58 -20.44
CA LEU A 51 -6.71 16.86 -20.41
C LEU A 51 -6.30 17.81 -21.55
N LYS A 52 -6.89 17.66 -22.74
CA LYS A 52 -6.66 18.57 -23.87
C LYS A 52 -7.04 20.01 -23.54
N SER A 53 -8.18 20.21 -22.88
CA SER A 53 -8.73 21.55 -22.60
C SER A 53 -8.16 22.17 -21.32
N LYS A 54 -8.07 21.40 -20.24
CA LYS A 54 -7.63 21.86 -18.91
C LYS A 54 -6.13 21.78 -18.71
N LYS A 55 -5.42 20.93 -19.44
CA LYS A 55 -3.95 20.71 -19.36
C LYS A 55 -3.44 20.13 -18.03
N GLN A 56 -4.32 19.95 -17.03
CA GLN A 56 -3.95 19.29 -15.80
C GLN A 56 -5.06 18.38 -15.25
N VAL A 57 -4.66 17.18 -14.83
CA VAL A 57 -5.55 16.16 -14.26
C VAL A 57 -4.89 15.48 -13.07
N VAL A 58 -5.71 15.06 -12.12
CA VAL A 58 -5.35 14.26 -10.95
C VAL A 58 -6.10 12.96 -11.05
N LEU A 59 -5.36 11.87 -11.12
CA LEU A 59 -5.85 10.50 -11.02
C LEU A 59 -5.93 10.15 -9.54
N HIS A 60 -7.13 9.93 -9.03
CA HIS A 60 -7.34 9.62 -7.61
C HIS A 60 -8.08 8.29 -7.44
N GLY A 61 -7.96 7.70 -6.27
CA GLY A 61 -8.57 6.40 -5.97
C GLY A 61 -7.87 5.68 -4.83
N PRO A 62 -8.38 4.51 -4.45
CA PRO A 62 -7.78 3.64 -3.43
C PRO A 62 -6.37 3.16 -3.82
N PRO A 63 -5.55 2.74 -2.83
CA PRO A 63 -4.23 2.18 -3.11
C PRO A 63 -4.31 0.88 -3.91
N GLY A 64 -3.30 0.64 -4.74
CA GLY A 64 -3.14 -0.61 -5.47
C GLY A 64 -4.04 -0.81 -6.71
N VAL A 65 -4.72 0.22 -7.18
CA VAL A 65 -5.51 0.18 -8.44
C VAL A 65 -4.70 0.51 -9.69
N GLY A 66 -3.39 0.77 -9.59
CA GLY A 66 -2.52 0.99 -10.75
C GLY A 66 -2.45 2.43 -11.27
N LYS A 67 -2.85 3.43 -10.47
CA LYS A 67 -2.84 4.86 -10.87
C LYS A 67 -1.49 5.35 -11.36
N THR A 68 -0.41 5.07 -10.63
CA THR A 68 0.95 5.48 -11.00
C THR A 68 1.35 4.92 -12.37
N GLN A 69 1.02 3.66 -12.63
CA GLN A 69 1.32 3.03 -13.91
C GLN A 69 0.48 3.64 -15.04
N PHE A 70 -0.81 3.90 -14.79
CA PHE A 70 -1.68 4.58 -15.74
C PHE A 70 -1.24 6.02 -16.04
N MET A 71 -0.79 6.76 -15.02
CA MET A 71 -0.20 8.09 -15.17
C MET A 71 0.99 8.06 -16.13
N VAL A 72 1.90 7.08 -15.98
CA VAL A 72 3.05 6.92 -16.87
C VAL A 72 2.57 6.64 -18.31
N TRP A 73 1.62 5.73 -18.51
CA TRP A 73 1.09 5.46 -19.85
C TRP A 73 0.43 6.68 -20.48
N LEU A 74 -0.37 7.42 -19.72
CA LEU A 74 -1.02 8.64 -20.19
C LEU A 74 0.01 9.74 -20.50
N ALA A 75 1.03 9.89 -19.66
CA ALA A 75 2.11 10.85 -19.88
C ALA A 75 2.90 10.52 -21.15
N ASP A 76 3.27 9.26 -21.34
CA ASP A 76 3.99 8.80 -22.53
C ASP A 76 3.16 8.98 -23.79
N ALA A 77 1.87 8.62 -23.76
CA ALA A 77 0.97 8.78 -24.90
C ALA A 77 0.77 10.27 -25.27
N VAL A 78 0.63 11.15 -24.28
CA VAL A 78 0.47 12.60 -24.48
C VAL A 78 1.77 13.23 -25.03
N ALA A 79 2.92 12.83 -24.49
CA ALA A 79 4.23 13.35 -24.88
C ALA A 79 4.68 12.82 -26.25
N GLY A 80 4.30 11.58 -26.60
CA GLY A 80 4.75 10.82 -27.76
C GLY A 80 6.22 10.38 -27.69
N ASP A 81 6.90 10.62 -26.57
CA ASP A 81 8.31 10.27 -26.30
C ASP A 81 8.57 10.39 -24.80
N THR A 82 9.10 9.33 -24.20
CA THR A 82 9.40 9.24 -22.76
C THR A 82 10.38 10.32 -22.31
N ASN A 83 11.27 10.81 -23.18
CA ASN A 83 12.23 11.87 -22.83
C ASN A 83 11.58 13.23 -22.57
N ARG A 84 10.31 13.40 -22.97
CA ARG A 84 9.51 14.60 -22.72
C ARG A 84 8.59 14.47 -21.51
N VAL A 85 8.67 13.35 -20.79
CA VAL A 85 8.00 13.14 -19.51
C VAL A 85 8.99 13.36 -18.37
N LYS A 86 8.59 14.13 -17.36
CA LYS A 86 9.30 14.23 -16.08
C LYS A 86 8.46 13.61 -15.00
N LEU A 87 8.93 12.49 -14.45
CA LEU A 87 8.37 11.92 -13.24
C LEU A 87 8.96 12.62 -12.01
N VAL A 88 8.09 13.00 -11.08
CA VAL A 88 8.41 13.57 -9.77
C VAL A 88 7.53 12.86 -8.75
N GLN A 89 8.08 12.51 -7.60
CA GLN A 89 7.31 11.98 -6.48
C GLN A 89 7.38 12.97 -5.33
N PHE A 90 6.23 13.31 -4.75
CA PHE A 90 6.17 14.20 -3.60
C PHE A 90 6.30 13.44 -2.29
N HIS A 91 6.97 14.08 -1.33
CA HIS A 91 7.12 13.60 0.04
C HIS A 91 6.86 14.76 1.01
N GLU A 92 6.76 14.49 2.30
CA GLU A 92 6.32 15.51 3.28
C GLU A 92 7.22 16.74 3.36
N SER A 93 8.53 16.57 3.18
CA SER A 93 9.50 17.67 3.17
C SER A 93 9.69 18.35 1.80
N TYR A 94 8.91 17.96 0.78
CA TYR A 94 9.04 18.52 -0.57
C TYR A 94 8.57 19.98 -0.56
N SER A 95 9.36 20.87 -1.14
CA SER A 95 9.15 22.32 -1.01
C SER A 95 9.32 23.06 -2.34
N TYR A 96 9.01 24.36 -2.34
CA TYR A 96 9.20 25.25 -3.49
C TYR A 96 10.62 25.16 -4.09
N ASP A 97 11.64 25.15 -3.22
CA ASP A 97 13.06 25.14 -3.63
C ASP A 97 13.43 23.89 -4.43
N HIS A 98 12.73 22.78 -4.18
CA HIS A 98 12.91 21.52 -4.88
C HIS A 98 12.12 21.47 -6.19
N PHE A 99 10.97 22.15 -6.26
CA PHE A 99 10.00 21.99 -7.36
C PHE A 99 10.10 23.06 -8.43
N VAL A 100 10.20 24.32 -8.01
CA VAL A 100 10.14 25.49 -8.88
C VAL A 100 11.54 26.01 -9.12
N GLN A 101 12.19 26.52 -8.07
CA GLN A 101 13.52 27.09 -8.15
C GLN A 101 14.09 27.28 -6.74
N GLY A 102 15.37 26.98 -6.52
CA GLY A 102 16.01 27.12 -5.22
C GLY A 102 17.49 27.50 -5.31
N CYS A 103 18.01 28.14 -4.26
CA CYS A 103 19.43 28.48 -4.13
C CYS A 103 20.19 27.33 -3.45
N LEU A 104 21.12 26.70 -4.18
CA LEU A 104 21.97 25.65 -3.64
C LEU A 104 23.40 26.15 -3.39
N PRO A 105 24.08 25.68 -2.33
CA PRO A 105 25.48 26.01 -2.13
C PRO A 105 26.32 25.41 -3.25
N ARG A 106 27.30 26.18 -3.73
CA ARG A 106 28.29 25.75 -4.71
C ARG A 106 29.68 26.19 -4.28
N ILE A 107 30.64 25.28 -4.40
CA ILE A 107 32.06 25.61 -4.26
C ILE A 107 32.56 25.98 -5.66
N GLY A 108 33.01 27.21 -5.83
CA GLY A 108 33.60 27.68 -7.09
C GLY A 108 35.04 27.17 -7.28
N ASP A 109 35.58 27.36 -8.49
CA ASP A 109 36.91 26.87 -8.89
C ASP A 109 38.06 27.39 -8.00
N ALA A 110 37.84 28.52 -7.32
CA ALA A 110 38.78 29.14 -6.38
C ALA A 110 38.52 28.77 -4.89
N ASN A 111 37.79 27.69 -4.61
CA ASN A 111 37.37 27.27 -3.26
C ASN A 111 36.56 28.35 -2.50
N GLN A 112 35.92 29.25 -3.24
CA GLN A 112 34.99 30.24 -2.69
C GLN A 112 33.61 29.61 -2.54
N ALA A 113 33.06 29.69 -1.33
CA ALA A 113 31.68 29.30 -1.07
C ALA A 113 30.73 30.35 -1.67
N GLY A 114 29.82 29.90 -2.52
CA GLY A 114 28.77 30.73 -3.12
C GLY A 114 27.45 29.99 -3.19
N PHE A 115 26.45 30.63 -3.77
CA PHE A 115 25.16 30.03 -4.06
C PHE A 115 24.92 30.04 -5.57
N GLN A 116 24.34 28.95 -6.07
CA GLN A 116 23.86 28.84 -7.44
C GLN A 116 22.35 28.64 -7.41
N LEU A 117 21.67 29.44 -8.23
CA LEU A 117 20.26 29.22 -8.50
C LEU A 117 20.09 27.98 -9.37
N LYS A 118 19.26 27.04 -8.91
CA LYS A 118 18.91 25.82 -9.62
C LYS A 118 17.41 25.81 -9.90
N ASP A 119 17.06 25.56 -11.15
CA ASP A 119 15.68 25.35 -11.55
C ASP A 119 15.21 23.98 -11.05
N GLY A 120 14.02 23.93 -10.49
CA GLY A 120 13.35 22.68 -10.16
C GLY A 120 12.70 22.02 -11.38
N PRO A 121 12.19 20.79 -11.24
CA PRO A 121 11.61 20.02 -12.33
C PRO A 121 10.49 20.76 -13.06
N PHE A 122 9.64 21.53 -12.36
CA PHE A 122 8.59 22.32 -13.00
C PHE A 122 9.17 23.36 -13.95
N LEU A 123 10.12 24.17 -13.46
CA LEU A 123 10.66 25.28 -14.24
C LEU A 123 11.56 24.80 -15.38
N GLU A 124 12.32 23.72 -15.15
CA GLU A 124 13.07 23.03 -16.20
C GLU A 124 12.14 22.57 -17.34
N TRP A 125 11.02 21.91 -17.00
CA TRP A 125 10.06 21.43 -18.00
C TRP A 125 9.31 22.57 -18.68
N PHE A 126 8.92 23.60 -17.94
CA PHE A 126 8.31 24.80 -18.48
C PHE A 126 9.21 25.47 -19.53
N LYS A 127 10.50 25.65 -19.21
CA LYS A 127 11.48 26.26 -20.14
C LYS A 127 11.70 25.39 -21.38
N LYS A 128 11.78 24.07 -21.23
CA LYS A 128 11.88 23.12 -22.36
C LYS A 128 10.64 23.19 -23.26
N ALA A 129 9.44 23.15 -22.69
CA ALA A 129 8.18 23.24 -23.41
C ALA A 129 8.04 24.57 -24.17
N ARG A 130 8.39 25.69 -23.51
CA ARG A 130 8.42 27.02 -24.12
C ARG A 130 9.38 27.11 -25.32
N LYS A 131 10.54 26.44 -25.25
CA LYS A 131 11.54 26.43 -26.32
C LYS A 131 11.12 25.56 -27.52
N HIS A 132 10.27 24.56 -27.29
CA HIS A 132 9.87 23.57 -28.30
C HIS A 132 8.34 23.45 -28.38
N PRO A 133 7.64 24.47 -28.92
CA PRO A 133 6.17 24.55 -28.91
C PRO A 133 5.49 23.49 -29.79
N THR A 134 6.24 22.81 -30.67
CA THR A 134 5.74 21.75 -31.56
C THR A 134 5.61 20.39 -30.88
N ASN A 135 6.10 20.24 -29.65
CA ASN A 135 6.11 18.98 -28.92
C ASN A 135 5.36 19.13 -27.60
N ASN A 136 4.59 18.12 -27.21
CA ASN A 136 4.00 18.06 -25.87
C ASN A 136 5.05 17.65 -24.84
N TYR A 137 4.97 18.26 -23.66
CA TYR A 137 5.78 17.94 -22.49
C TYR A 137 4.85 17.65 -21.32
N VAL A 138 5.20 16.65 -20.51
CA VAL A 138 4.37 16.21 -19.39
C VAL A 138 5.20 16.22 -18.12
N LEU A 139 4.62 16.81 -17.07
CA LEU A 139 5.09 16.67 -15.70
C LEU A 139 4.15 15.68 -14.98
N ALA A 140 4.67 14.48 -14.72
CA ALA A 140 3.99 13.42 -14.00
C ALA A 140 4.33 13.51 -12.51
N ILE A 141 3.34 13.71 -11.64
CA ILE A 141 3.54 13.93 -10.20
C ILE A 141 2.87 12.82 -9.40
N ASP A 142 3.66 11.92 -8.83
CA ASP A 142 3.16 10.88 -7.94
C ASP A 142 3.05 11.36 -6.48
N GLU A 143 2.15 10.73 -5.73
CA GLU A 143 1.91 10.99 -4.30
C GLU A 143 1.67 12.47 -3.96
N MET A 144 0.88 13.15 -4.81
CA MET A 144 0.71 14.59 -4.76
C MET A 144 0.21 15.08 -3.38
N ASN A 145 -0.60 14.30 -2.68
CA ASN A 145 -1.15 14.61 -1.35
C ASN A 145 -0.15 14.52 -0.19
N ARG A 146 1.06 13.98 -0.40
CA ARG A 146 2.08 13.88 0.65
C ARG A 146 2.77 15.21 0.92
N ALA A 147 2.82 16.12 -0.05
CA ALA A 147 3.39 17.46 0.14
C ALA A 147 2.34 18.55 0.36
N ASN A 148 2.75 19.65 0.98
CA ASN A 148 1.91 20.86 1.05
C ASN A 148 1.95 21.57 -0.31
N LEU A 149 0.92 21.37 -1.13
CA LEU A 149 0.86 21.90 -2.50
C LEU A 149 0.91 23.42 -2.58
N ALA A 150 0.32 24.13 -1.62
CA ALA A 150 0.42 25.59 -1.59
C ALA A 150 1.87 26.05 -1.40
N ASN A 151 2.63 25.35 -0.52
CA ASN A 151 4.06 25.63 -0.32
C ASN A 151 4.91 25.17 -1.50
N VAL A 152 4.57 24.05 -2.15
CA VAL A 152 5.35 23.51 -3.29
C VAL A 152 5.20 24.37 -4.54
N PHE A 153 3.98 24.80 -4.89
CA PHE A 153 3.74 25.61 -6.07
C PHE A 153 3.95 27.12 -5.82
N GLY A 154 3.84 27.58 -4.58
CA GLY A 154 4.02 28.98 -4.22
C GLY A 154 3.09 29.90 -5.03
N GLU A 155 3.67 30.94 -5.64
CA GLU A 155 3.00 31.91 -6.51
C GLU A 155 2.42 31.30 -7.79
N LEU A 156 2.96 30.17 -8.26
CA LEU A 156 2.46 29.49 -9.45
C LEU A 156 1.11 28.80 -9.20
N PHE A 157 0.72 28.66 -7.94
CA PHE A 157 -0.50 27.95 -7.56
C PHE A 157 -1.76 28.57 -8.18
N MET A 158 -1.83 29.89 -8.31
CA MET A 158 -2.94 30.57 -8.99
C MET A 158 -2.85 30.45 -10.52
N SER A 159 -1.63 30.43 -11.07
CA SER A 159 -1.38 30.32 -12.51
C SER A 159 -1.82 28.98 -13.10
N LEU A 160 -1.94 27.93 -12.28
CA LEU A 160 -2.47 26.63 -12.71
C LEU A 160 -3.85 26.75 -13.36
N GLU A 161 -4.70 27.69 -12.94
CA GLU A 161 -6.02 27.90 -13.56
C GLU A 161 -5.94 28.44 -15.00
N ARG A 162 -4.75 28.87 -15.46
CA ARG A 162 -4.48 29.46 -16.78
C ARG A 162 -5.44 30.62 -17.12
N LYS A 163 -5.85 31.39 -16.10
CA LYS A 163 -6.72 32.57 -16.26
C LYS A 163 -5.97 33.75 -16.87
N GLU A 164 -6.70 34.60 -17.56
CA GLU A 164 -6.12 35.83 -18.09
C GLU A 164 -5.74 36.84 -17.01
N GLY A 165 -4.68 37.61 -17.27
CA GLY A 165 -4.29 38.74 -16.43
C GLY A 165 -3.44 38.40 -15.20
N TYR A 166 -3.10 37.13 -14.96
CA TYR A 166 -2.19 36.74 -13.88
C TYR A 166 -0.87 36.19 -14.45
N THR A 167 0.24 36.84 -14.10
CA THR A 167 1.59 36.45 -14.52
C THR A 167 2.54 36.70 -13.36
N PRO A 168 2.71 35.71 -12.45
CA PRO A 168 3.54 35.89 -11.27
C PRO A 168 5.01 36.04 -11.64
N GLU A 169 5.73 36.77 -10.79
CA GLU A 169 7.19 36.86 -10.80
C GLU A 169 7.73 35.84 -9.80
N LEU A 170 8.70 35.01 -10.23
CA LEU A 170 9.32 33.99 -9.37
C LEU A 170 10.08 34.64 -8.21
N VAL A 171 10.01 34.03 -7.02
CA VAL A 171 10.63 34.57 -5.80
C VAL A 171 12.13 34.84 -5.96
N TYR A 172 12.87 33.90 -6.54
CA TYR A 172 14.33 34.01 -6.63
C TYR A 172 14.81 34.75 -7.89
N SER A 173 14.36 34.33 -9.08
CA SER A 173 14.84 34.90 -10.35
C SER A 173 14.10 36.16 -10.80
N GLN A 174 12.94 36.47 -10.21
CA GLN A 174 12.03 37.51 -10.68
C GLN A 174 11.58 37.29 -12.15
N GLU A 175 11.72 36.06 -12.68
CA GLU A 175 11.24 35.71 -14.02
C GLU A 175 9.71 35.68 -14.01
N LYS A 176 9.09 36.30 -15.01
CA LYS A 176 7.63 36.26 -15.22
C LYS A 176 7.21 34.94 -15.85
N ILE A 177 6.32 34.22 -15.20
CA ILE A 177 5.81 32.92 -15.68
C ILE A 177 4.35 33.06 -16.12
N ASP A 178 4.11 32.89 -17.42
CA ASP A 178 2.75 32.76 -17.97
C ASP A 178 2.52 31.35 -18.52
N LEU A 179 1.76 30.53 -17.78
CA LEU A 179 1.40 29.18 -18.20
C LEU A 179 0.54 29.13 -19.47
N ARG A 180 -0.16 30.21 -19.83
CA ARG A 180 -0.94 30.27 -21.08
C ARG A 180 -0.04 30.37 -22.31
N SER A 181 1.16 30.93 -22.14
CA SER A 181 2.16 31.01 -23.22
C SER A 181 2.78 29.66 -23.58
N VAL A 182 2.53 28.61 -22.77
CA VAL A 182 3.06 27.26 -22.95
C VAL A 182 1.89 26.25 -22.97
N PRO A 183 1.08 26.23 -24.04
CA PRO A 183 -0.10 25.36 -24.15
C PRO A 183 0.25 23.87 -24.32
N ASN A 184 1.51 23.56 -24.59
CA ASN A 184 2.07 22.22 -24.80
C ASN A 184 2.67 21.59 -23.53
N LEU A 185 2.57 22.25 -22.36
CA LEU A 185 2.92 21.66 -21.06
C LEU A 185 1.67 21.09 -20.38
N TYR A 186 1.72 19.83 -19.96
CA TYR A 186 0.65 19.13 -19.25
C TYR A 186 1.13 18.68 -17.88
N ILE A 187 0.22 18.64 -16.90
CA ILE A 187 0.49 18.10 -15.56
C ILE A 187 -0.48 16.94 -15.31
N ILE A 188 0.06 15.76 -15.03
CA ILE A 188 -0.73 14.59 -14.68
C ILE A 188 -0.25 14.15 -13.31
N ALA A 189 -1.15 14.03 -12.34
CA ALA A 189 -0.77 13.70 -10.98
C ALA A 189 -1.55 12.49 -10.45
N CYS A 190 -1.01 11.81 -9.44
CA CYS A 190 -1.69 10.77 -8.70
C CYS A 190 -1.95 11.18 -7.25
N LEU A 191 -3.08 10.75 -6.70
CA LEU A 191 -3.50 10.97 -5.32
C LEU A 191 -4.07 9.66 -4.75
N ASN A 192 -3.62 9.27 -3.55
CA ASN A 192 -4.21 8.15 -2.81
C ASN A 192 -5.27 8.69 -1.86
N ASP A 193 -6.52 8.25 -2.01
CA ASP A 193 -7.64 8.81 -1.23
C ASP A 193 -7.60 8.40 0.26
N ALA A 194 -6.94 7.27 0.57
CA ALA A 194 -6.71 6.81 1.94
C ALA A 194 -5.68 7.66 2.71
N ASP A 195 -4.74 8.27 2.01
CA ASP A 195 -3.66 9.07 2.60
C ASP A 195 -4.18 10.50 2.86
N ARG A 196 -4.48 10.81 4.14
CA ARG A 196 -5.15 12.04 4.60
C ARG A 196 -6.56 12.16 4.02
N ALA A 197 -7.59 11.98 4.87
CA ALA A 197 -8.98 12.27 4.51
C ALA A 197 -9.03 13.57 3.71
N LEU A 198 -9.61 13.52 2.50
CA LEU A 198 -9.70 14.59 1.49
C LEU A 198 -10.17 15.94 2.09
N GLY A 199 -9.31 16.58 2.86
CA GLY A 199 -9.34 17.98 3.28
C GLY A 199 -8.69 18.85 2.21
N ASP A 200 -8.77 18.41 0.96
CA ASP A 200 -8.26 19.12 -0.20
C ASP A 200 -8.96 20.46 -0.27
N SER A 201 -8.19 21.52 -0.06
CA SER A 201 -8.64 22.89 -0.23
C SER A 201 -9.47 23.00 -1.51
N ILE A 202 -10.68 23.58 -1.42
CA ILE A 202 -11.55 23.90 -2.57
C ILE A 202 -10.74 24.55 -3.70
N ALA A 203 -9.64 25.25 -3.38
CA ALA A 203 -8.68 25.76 -4.35
C ALA A 203 -8.10 24.69 -5.28
N LEU A 204 -7.65 23.55 -4.77
CA LEU A 204 -7.08 22.46 -5.59
C LEU A 204 -8.11 21.87 -6.54
N ARG A 205 -9.33 21.61 -6.05
CA ARG A 205 -10.44 21.09 -6.85
C ARG A 205 -10.88 22.04 -7.98
N ARG A 206 -10.58 23.34 -7.87
CA ARG A 206 -10.82 24.32 -8.94
C ARG A 206 -9.71 24.37 -10.00
N ARG A 207 -8.50 23.89 -9.67
CA ARG A 207 -7.30 23.99 -10.51
C ARG A 207 -7.03 22.72 -11.30
N PHE A 208 -7.29 21.57 -10.69
CA PHE A 208 -7.14 20.26 -11.30
C PHE A 208 -8.50 19.66 -11.61
N HIS A 209 -8.57 18.94 -12.73
CA HIS A 209 -9.66 18.01 -12.93
C HIS A 209 -9.35 16.70 -12.20
N TYR A 210 -10.32 16.15 -11.49
CA TYR A 210 -10.16 14.90 -10.75
C TYR A 210 -10.80 13.79 -11.57
N PHE A 211 -10.03 12.75 -11.83
CA PHE A 211 -10.45 11.57 -12.56
C PHE A 211 -10.28 10.36 -11.66
N GLU A 212 -11.38 9.64 -11.46
CA GLU A 212 -11.43 8.54 -10.52
C GLU A 212 -10.91 7.24 -11.13
N CYS A 213 -10.15 6.48 -10.35
CA CYS A 213 -9.65 5.15 -10.66
C CYS A 213 -10.20 4.18 -9.60
N PRO A 214 -11.37 3.56 -9.83
CA PRO A 214 -12.04 2.73 -8.83
C PRO A 214 -11.34 1.37 -8.66
N ALA A 215 -11.53 0.74 -7.49
CA ALA A 215 -11.10 -0.63 -7.24
C ALA A 215 -12.11 -1.67 -7.76
N CYS A 216 -11.69 -2.95 -7.83
CA CYS A 216 -12.57 -4.05 -8.18
C CYS A 216 -13.76 -4.14 -7.21
N GLY A 217 -14.94 -4.49 -7.72
CA GLY A 217 -16.14 -4.72 -6.91
C GLY A 217 -17.08 -3.53 -6.75
N PHE A 218 -16.62 -2.32 -7.06
CA PHE A 218 -17.46 -1.13 -7.19
C PHE A 218 -17.99 -1.05 -8.63
N HIS A 219 -19.05 -1.80 -8.93
CA HIS A 219 -19.75 -1.73 -10.21
C HIS A 219 -20.85 -0.66 -10.16
N THR A 220 -21.07 0.02 -11.28
CA THR A 220 -22.19 0.95 -11.45
C THR A 220 -23.54 0.25 -11.71
N ASP A 221 -23.54 -1.03 -12.11
CA ASP A 221 -24.71 -1.57 -12.82
C ASP A 221 -25.53 -2.62 -12.05
N THR A 222 -24.99 -3.28 -11.03
CA THR A 222 -25.69 -4.38 -10.33
C THR A 222 -26.18 -4.04 -8.93
N ASP A 223 -25.77 -2.91 -8.36
CA ASP A 223 -26.26 -2.45 -7.05
C ASP A 223 -27.05 -1.14 -7.21
N PRO A 224 -28.41 -1.18 -7.13
CA PRO A 224 -29.25 0.02 -7.29
C PRO A 224 -28.96 1.10 -6.24
N ASP A 225 -28.27 0.74 -5.16
CA ASP A 225 -27.80 1.67 -4.14
C ASP A 225 -26.48 2.39 -4.50
N ILE A 226 -25.68 1.81 -5.42
CA ILE A 226 -24.45 2.41 -6.01
C ILE A 226 -24.79 3.18 -7.30
N GLN A 227 -25.91 2.87 -7.96
CA GLN A 227 -26.43 3.58 -9.16
C GLN A 227 -26.61 5.09 -8.96
N SER A 228 -26.71 5.58 -7.72
CA SER A 228 -26.84 7.02 -7.44
C SER A 228 -25.53 7.80 -7.49
N MET A 229 -24.38 7.11 -7.54
CA MET A 229 -23.07 7.70 -7.72
C MET A 229 -22.64 7.47 -9.16
N GLU A 230 -22.61 8.53 -9.98
CA GLU A 230 -22.04 8.54 -11.33
C GLU A 230 -20.53 8.19 -11.26
N CYS A 231 -20.15 6.94 -11.00
CA CYS A 231 -18.75 6.51 -11.01
C CYS A 231 -18.27 6.42 -12.47
N ARG A 232 -17.91 7.57 -13.05
CA ARG A 232 -17.30 7.71 -14.39
C ARG A 232 -15.79 7.46 -14.36
N GLY A 233 -15.33 6.53 -13.52
CA GLY A 233 -13.91 6.24 -13.31
C GLY A 233 -13.43 5.01 -14.08
N LEU A 234 -12.14 4.95 -14.45
CA LEU A 234 -11.59 3.92 -15.34
C LEU A 234 -11.53 2.53 -14.70
N LEU A 235 -12.66 1.81 -14.72
CA LEU A 235 -12.82 0.51 -14.07
C LEU A 235 -11.85 -0.55 -14.60
N LEU A 236 -11.62 -0.54 -15.92
CA LEU A 236 -10.70 -1.47 -16.59
C LEU A 236 -9.26 -1.37 -16.07
N LEU A 237 -8.92 -0.31 -15.34
CA LEU A 237 -7.59 -0.18 -14.76
C LEU A 237 -7.36 -1.22 -13.66
N ALA A 238 -8.32 -1.38 -12.74
CA ALA A 238 -8.28 -2.40 -11.70
C ALA A 238 -8.82 -3.75 -12.19
N LYS A 239 -9.99 -3.76 -12.86
CA LYS A 239 -10.59 -5.00 -13.39
C LYS A 239 -9.71 -5.60 -14.50
N GLY A 240 -9.41 -6.88 -14.40
CA GLY A 240 -8.54 -7.63 -15.30
C GLY A 240 -7.05 -7.34 -15.13
N MET A 241 -6.62 -6.61 -14.09
CA MET A 241 -5.20 -6.31 -13.85
C MET A 241 -4.36 -7.57 -13.70
N LEU A 242 -4.83 -8.53 -12.91
CA LEU A 242 -4.20 -9.82 -12.71
C LEU A 242 -4.28 -10.64 -14.00
N GLU A 243 -5.43 -10.68 -14.68
CA GLU A 243 -5.57 -11.38 -15.98
C GLU A 243 -4.59 -10.86 -17.05
N ARG A 244 -4.24 -9.56 -17.01
CA ARG A 244 -3.27 -8.94 -17.92
C ARG A 244 -1.82 -9.20 -17.53
N THR A 245 -1.52 -9.44 -16.26
CA THR A 245 -0.15 -9.54 -15.74
C THR A 245 0.28 -10.98 -15.49
N TRP A 246 -0.63 -11.85 -15.09
CA TRP A 246 -0.40 -13.27 -14.88
C TRP A 246 -0.24 -14.02 -16.21
N PRO A 247 0.37 -15.23 -16.20
CA PRO A 247 0.55 -16.02 -17.40
C PRO A 247 -0.80 -16.45 -18.00
N LYS A 248 -0.87 -16.58 -19.34
CA LYS A 248 -2.13 -16.88 -20.05
C LYS A 248 -2.86 -18.13 -19.56
N ALA A 249 -2.11 -19.14 -19.11
CA ALA A 249 -2.69 -20.37 -18.59
C ALA A 249 -3.42 -20.21 -17.25
N PHE A 250 -3.21 -19.09 -16.54
CA PHE A 250 -3.72 -18.84 -15.19
C PHE A 250 -4.76 -17.71 -15.12
N GLN A 251 -5.35 -17.35 -16.26
CA GLN A 251 -6.31 -16.25 -16.32
C GLN A 251 -7.61 -16.56 -15.57
N ASN A 252 -8.01 -17.83 -15.50
CA ASN A 252 -9.20 -18.22 -14.73
C ASN A 252 -8.96 -18.00 -13.23
N SER A 253 -7.82 -18.47 -12.72
CA SER A 253 -7.38 -18.23 -11.33
C SER A 253 -7.25 -16.75 -11.00
N ALA A 254 -6.67 -15.96 -11.92
CA ALA A 254 -6.55 -14.51 -11.76
C ALA A 254 -7.92 -13.84 -11.62
N ARG A 255 -8.90 -14.23 -12.45
CA ARG A 255 -10.27 -13.70 -12.37
C ARG A 255 -10.95 -14.05 -11.04
N LYS A 256 -10.76 -15.28 -10.56
CA LYS A 256 -11.30 -15.72 -9.26
C LYS A 256 -10.72 -14.95 -8.09
N LEU A 257 -9.43 -14.61 -8.14
CA LEU A 257 -8.80 -13.77 -7.13
C LEU A 257 -9.33 -12.33 -7.17
N GLU A 258 -9.51 -11.74 -8.35
CA GLU A 258 -10.11 -10.41 -8.48
C GLU A 258 -11.58 -10.37 -8.03
N GLU A 259 -12.35 -11.43 -8.29
CA GLU A 259 -13.72 -11.59 -7.81
C GLU A 259 -13.76 -11.62 -6.26
N ALA A 260 -12.83 -12.35 -5.63
CA ALA A 260 -12.68 -12.39 -4.17
C ALA A 260 -12.36 -11.00 -3.59
N ILE A 261 -11.43 -10.27 -4.20
CA ILE A 261 -11.11 -8.88 -3.80
C ILE A 261 -12.35 -7.98 -3.96
N GLY A 262 -13.08 -8.14 -5.06
CA GLY A 262 -14.31 -7.40 -5.32
C GLY A 262 -15.42 -7.67 -4.30
N ASN A 263 -15.57 -8.92 -3.84
CA ASN A 263 -16.50 -9.29 -2.77
C ASN A 263 -16.17 -8.54 -1.47
N ILE A 264 -14.90 -8.50 -1.09
CA ILE A 264 -14.45 -7.83 0.13
C ILE A 264 -14.69 -6.33 0.05
N ASN A 265 -14.36 -5.73 -1.10
CA ASN A 265 -14.63 -4.32 -1.34
C ASN A 265 -16.13 -3.98 -1.27
N ARG A 266 -17.02 -4.87 -1.71
CA ARG A 266 -18.48 -4.71 -1.50
C ARG A 266 -18.88 -4.87 -0.04
N SER A 267 -18.26 -5.80 0.69
CA SER A 267 -18.49 -5.96 2.14
C SER A 267 -18.07 -4.69 2.90
N LEU A 268 -16.94 -4.07 2.54
CA LEU A 268 -16.52 -2.77 3.07
C LEU A 268 -17.55 -1.65 2.79
N ALA A 269 -18.20 -1.68 1.63
CA ALA A 269 -19.18 -0.67 1.23
C ALA A 269 -20.54 -0.76 1.95
N ARG A 270 -20.86 -1.91 2.55
CA ARG A 270 -22.14 -2.16 3.23
C ARG A 270 -22.19 -1.63 4.66
N ASP A 271 -21.05 -1.31 5.26
CA ASP A 271 -21.00 -0.84 6.65
C ASP A 271 -21.52 0.61 6.74
N GLU A 272 -22.62 0.81 7.47
CA GLU A 272 -23.38 2.09 7.55
C GLU A 272 -22.60 3.26 8.18
N ILE A 273 -21.45 2.98 8.81
CA ILE A 273 -20.73 3.92 9.68
C ILE A 273 -20.04 5.05 8.91
N HIS A 274 -19.62 4.80 7.67
CA HIS A 274 -18.77 5.72 6.90
C HIS A 274 -19.46 6.45 5.76
N GLY A 275 -20.69 6.07 5.46
CA GLY A 275 -21.33 6.41 4.19
C GLY A 275 -20.60 5.72 3.03
N LYS A 276 -21.38 5.18 2.09
CA LYS A 276 -20.90 4.41 0.92
C LYS A 276 -19.74 5.06 0.15
N SER A 277 -19.63 6.40 0.18
CA SER A 277 -18.57 7.17 -0.47
C SER A 277 -17.17 6.97 0.15
N LEU A 278 -17.04 6.75 1.47
CA LEU A 278 -15.72 6.64 2.10
C LEU A 278 -15.13 5.22 1.95
N ALA A 279 -15.97 4.19 1.93
CA ALA A 279 -15.52 2.81 1.68
C ALA A 279 -14.85 2.64 0.30
N GLN A 280 -15.32 3.35 -0.72
CA GLN A 280 -14.71 3.34 -2.06
C GLN A 280 -13.27 3.89 -2.06
N HIS A 281 -13.00 4.89 -1.24
CA HIS A 281 -11.67 5.51 -1.10
C HIS A 281 -10.70 4.65 -0.29
N LEU A 282 -11.22 3.73 0.53
CA LEU A 282 -10.45 2.84 1.40
C LEU A 282 -10.31 1.41 0.86
N ALA A 283 -10.87 1.14 -0.31
CA ALA A 283 -10.88 -0.17 -0.95
C ALA A 283 -9.48 -0.76 -1.20
N VAL A 284 -9.44 -2.07 -1.40
CA VAL A 284 -8.22 -2.81 -1.74
C VAL A 284 -8.12 -2.98 -3.25
N GLY A 285 -7.02 -2.51 -3.84
CA GLY A 285 -6.71 -2.76 -5.25
C GLY A 285 -6.01 -4.10 -5.49
N PRO A 286 -6.05 -4.66 -6.72
CA PRO A 286 -5.48 -5.97 -7.02
C PRO A 286 -3.95 -6.01 -7.12
N SER A 287 -3.26 -4.87 -7.14
CA SER A 287 -1.81 -4.84 -7.43
C SER A 287 -0.95 -5.62 -6.44
N TYR A 288 -1.41 -5.84 -5.20
CA TYR A 288 -0.69 -6.65 -4.20
C TYR A 288 -0.40 -8.07 -4.69
N PHE A 289 -1.21 -8.60 -5.60
CA PHE A 289 -1.13 -9.97 -6.09
C PHE A 289 -0.48 -10.11 -7.46
N ILE A 290 0.09 -9.05 -8.04
CA ILE A 290 0.77 -9.13 -9.35
C ILE A 290 1.94 -10.11 -9.29
N GLU A 291 2.76 -10.04 -8.24
CA GLU A 291 3.97 -10.88 -8.07
C GLU A 291 3.64 -12.37 -7.87
N VAL A 292 2.42 -12.71 -7.47
CA VAL A 292 1.96 -14.11 -7.39
C VAL A 292 2.00 -14.74 -8.79
N GLY A 293 1.74 -13.98 -9.86
CA GLY A 293 1.82 -14.48 -11.23
C GLY A 293 3.23 -14.95 -11.61
N ALA A 294 4.28 -14.27 -11.14
CA ALA A 294 5.66 -14.68 -11.33
C ALA A 294 6.01 -15.89 -10.46
N TYR A 295 5.47 -15.95 -9.23
CA TYR A 295 5.63 -17.09 -8.33
C TYR A 295 5.04 -18.38 -8.93
N ILE A 296 3.86 -18.32 -9.53
CA ILE A 296 3.19 -19.46 -10.18
C ILE A 296 4.07 -20.09 -11.27
N GLN A 297 4.89 -19.32 -11.98
CA GLN A 297 5.77 -19.86 -13.03
C GLN A 297 6.91 -20.73 -12.48
N GLN A 298 7.23 -20.58 -11.19
CA GLN A 298 8.35 -21.27 -10.53
C GLN A 298 7.88 -22.44 -9.65
N HIS A 299 6.57 -22.56 -9.43
CA HIS A 299 5.97 -23.53 -8.51
C HIS A 299 4.81 -24.26 -9.20
N ALA A 300 4.75 -25.58 -9.04
CA ALA A 300 3.76 -26.42 -9.71
C ALA A 300 2.68 -26.99 -8.78
N LYS A 301 2.75 -26.69 -7.47
CA LYS A 301 1.80 -27.22 -6.48
C LYS A 301 0.75 -26.18 -6.12
N VAL A 302 -0.52 -26.58 -6.23
CA VAL A 302 -1.68 -25.73 -5.92
C VAL A 302 -1.57 -25.19 -4.49
N GLU A 303 -1.21 -26.04 -3.53
CA GLU A 303 -1.13 -25.70 -2.10
C GLU A 303 -0.06 -24.64 -1.81
N GLU A 304 1.09 -24.68 -2.50
CA GLU A 304 2.17 -23.71 -2.33
C GLU A 304 1.76 -22.32 -2.83
N ILE A 305 1.05 -22.27 -3.97
CA ILE A 305 0.56 -21.02 -4.57
C ILE A 305 -0.60 -20.45 -3.74
N THR A 306 -1.57 -21.27 -3.33
CA THR A 306 -2.67 -20.84 -2.46
C THR A 306 -2.11 -20.26 -1.15
N ARG A 307 -1.12 -20.92 -0.53
CA ARG A 307 -0.44 -20.41 0.67
C ARG A 307 0.27 -19.08 0.41
N ASN A 308 0.86 -18.89 -0.77
CA ASN A 308 1.50 -17.63 -1.15
C ASN A 308 0.48 -16.49 -1.25
N VAL A 309 -0.70 -16.72 -1.85
CA VAL A 309 -1.80 -15.73 -1.89
C VAL A 309 -2.25 -15.34 -0.48
N ILE A 310 -2.45 -16.32 0.41
CA ILE A 310 -2.81 -16.08 1.81
C ILE A 310 -1.70 -15.31 2.53
N ARG A 311 -0.43 -15.62 2.27
CA ARG A 311 0.71 -14.87 2.83
C ARG A 311 0.69 -13.41 2.40
N VAL A 312 0.49 -13.13 1.12
CA VAL A 312 0.37 -11.75 0.59
C VAL A 312 -0.78 -11.01 1.25
N TRP A 313 -1.91 -11.68 1.48
CA TRP A 313 -3.03 -11.11 2.22
C TRP A 313 -2.63 -10.69 3.63
N HIS A 314 -2.05 -11.61 4.42
CA HIS A 314 -1.66 -11.33 5.81
C HIS A 314 -0.50 -10.34 5.95
N SER A 315 0.43 -10.27 4.99
CA SER A 315 1.58 -9.37 5.07
C SER A 315 1.29 -7.95 4.57
N SER A 316 0.33 -7.80 3.66
CA SER A 316 0.15 -6.54 2.92
C SER A 316 -1.25 -5.97 3.05
N VAL A 317 -2.29 -6.79 2.83
CA VAL A 317 -3.68 -6.32 2.80
C VAL A 317 -4.26 -6.22 4.21
N TYR A 318 -4.09 -7.25 5.03
CA TYR A 318 -4.61 -7.29 6.39
C TYR A 318 -4.07 -6.15 7.28
N PRO A 319 -2.75 -5.83 7.29
CA PRO A 319 -2.24 -4.71 8.07
C PRO A 319 -2.80 -3.35 7.60
N TYR A 320 -3.00 -3.20 6.29
CA TYR A 320 -3.65 -2.01 5.72
C TYR A 320 -5.09 -1.89 6.20
N LEU A 321 -5.89 -2.95 6.13
CA LEU A 321 -7.26 -2.96 6.63
C LEU A 321 -7.30 -2.70 8.14
N LEU A 322 -6.41 -3.32 8.91
CA LEU A 322 -6.32 -3.12 10.35
C LEU A 322 -5.99 -1.67 10.72
N ALA A 323 -5.03 -1.05 10.03
CA ALA A 323 -4.68 0.36 10.24
C ALA A 323 -5.81 1.31 9.83
N THR A 324 -6.56 0.95 8.79
CA THR A 324 -7.65 1.77 8.23
C THR A 324 -8.91 1.71 9.11
N PHE A 325 -9.27 0.52 9.62
CA PHE A 325 -10.52 0.26 10.35
C PHE A 325 -10.30 0.05 11.86
N HIS A 326 -9.21 0.58 12.42
CA HIS A 326 -8.85 0.39 13.82
C HIS A 326 -9.94 0.94 14.77
N GLY A 327 -10.61 0.06 15.52
CA GLY A 327 -11.63 0.42 16.50
C GLY A 327 -13.05 0.56 15.96
N GLU A 328 -13.29 0.11 14.73
CA GLU A 328 -14.59 0.17 14.06
C GLU A 328 -15.34 -1.17 14.08
N ARG A 329 -16.62 -1.18 13.66
CA ARG A 329 -17.43 -2.42 13.62
C ARG A 329 -17.04 -3.35 12.47
N THR A 330 -16.49 -2.82 11.38
CA THR A 330 -15.96 -3.64 10.29
C THR A 330 -14.81 -4.44 10.84
N ASN A 331 -14.98 -5.75 10.98
CA ASN A 331 -13.99 -6.62 11.61
C ASN A 331 -13.01 -7.12 10.53
N PRO A 332 -11.75 -6.65 10.50
CA PRO A 332 -10.77 -7.12 9.51
C PRO A 332 -10.50 -8.63 9.62
N VAL A 333 -10.79 -9.23 10.77
CA VAL A 333 -10.72 -10.69 10.97
C VAL A 333 -11.80 -11.40 10.16
N GLU A 334 -13.05 -10.94 10.21
CA GLU A 334 -14.16 -11.55 9.45
C GLU A 334 -13.93 -11.44 7.94
N LEU A 335 -13.46 -10.29 7.47
CA LEU A 335 -13.10 -10.12 6.05
C LEU A 335 -11.96 -11.04 5.62
N THR A 336 -11.00 -11.27 6.52
CA THR A 336 -9.89 -12.20 6.27
C THR A 336 -10.38 -13.65 6.23
N GLU A 337 -11.29 -14.04 7.13
CA GLU A 337 -11.90 -15.37 7.10
C GLU A 337 -12.72 -15.58 5.82
N GLU A 338 -13.49 -14.58 5.39
CA GLU A 338 -14.23 -14.62 4.13
C GLU A 338 -13.28 -14.79 2.94
N PHE A 339 -12.21 -13.99 2.89
CA PHE A 339 -11.18 -14.11 1.86
C PHE A 339 -10.57 -15.51 1.83
N CYS A 340 -10.05 -15.99 2.96
CA CYS A 340 -9.38 -17.30 3.04
C CYS A 340 -10.32 -18.44 2.60
N LYS A 341 -11.60 -18.42 2.99
CA LYS A 341 -12.59 -19.42 2.55
C LYS A 341 -12.75 -19.43 1.02
N VAL A 342 -12.83 -18.26 0.39
CA VAL A 342 -12.93 -18.16 -1.07
C VAL A 342 -11.64 -18.63 -1.74
N ILE A 343 -10.48 -18.31 -1.16
CA ILE A 343 -9.18 -18.69 -1.72
C ILE A 343 -8.90 -20.19 -1.62
N GLU A 344 -9.24 -20.82 -0.50
CA GLU A 344 -9.08 -22.27 -0.30
C GLU A 344 -10.11 -23.10 -1.08
N GLY A 345 -11.23 -22.49 -1.49
CA GLY A 345 -12.27 -23.14 -2.30
C GLY A 345 -12.17 -22.83 -3.79
N GLU A 346 -12.69 -21.67 -4.18
CA GLU A 346 -12.87 -21.32 -5.60
C GLU A 346 -11.55 -21.07 -6.33
N PHE A 347 -10.63 -20.34 -5.71
CA PHE A 347 -9.32 -20.07 -6.31
C PHE A 347 -8.48 -21.34 -6.38
N HIS A 348 -8.44 -22.13 -5.29
CA HIS A 348 -7.71 -23.41 -5.26
C HIS A 348 -8.18 -24.37 -6.36
N ALA A 349 -9.50 -24.50 -6.55
CA ALA A 349 -10.06 -25.31 -7.63
C ALA A 349 -9.69 -24.77 -9.03
N ALA A 350 -9.88 -23.47 -9.27
CA ALA A 350 -9.53 -22.83 -10.54
C ALA A 350 -8.03 -22.96 -10.87
N LEU A 351 -7.19 -22.90 -9.84
CA LEU A 351 -5.75 -23.05 -9.98
C LEU A 351 -5.33 -24.49 -10.30
N GLY A 352 -6.01 -25.48 -9.71
CA GLY A 352 -5.86 -26.88 -10.09
C GLY A 352 -6.17 -27.10 -11.57
N ASP A 353 -7.30 -26.58 -12.04
CA ASP A 353 -7.72 -26.68 -13.45
C ASP A 353 -6.71 -26.00 -14.40
N ASP A 354 -6.21 -24.83 -14.02
CA ASP A 354 -5.23 -24.06 -14.79
C ASP A 354 -3.86 -24.80 -14.84
N LEU A 355 -3.41 -25.39 -13.73
CA LEU A 355 -2.18 -26.19 -13.66
C LEU A 355 -2.28 -27.48 -14.48
N ASP A 356 -3.42 -28.16 -14.42
CA ASP A 356 -3.71 -29.35 -15.24
C ASP A 356 -3.67 -29.01 -16.72
N THR A 357 -4.30 -27.90 -17.10
CA THR A 357 -4.32 -27.41 -18.48
C THR A 357 -2.92 -27.00 -18.93
N PHE A 358 -2.17 -26.30 -18.09
CA PHE A 358 -0.79 -25.92 -18.35
C PHE A 358 0.12 -27.14 -18.53
N SER A 359 -0.03 -28.16 -17.67
CA SER A 359 0.72 -29.41 -17.75
C SER A 359 0.39 -30.19 -19.03
N ARG A 360 -0.89 -30.28 -19.41
CA ARG A 360 -1.33 -30.94 -20.66
C ARG A 360 -0.84 -30.23 -21.92
N ASN A 361 -0.84 -28.90 -21.90
CA ASN A 361 -0.35 -28.08 -23.03
C ASN A 361 1.18 -28.05 -23.08
N GLY A 362 1.85 -28.07 -21.93
CA GLY A 362 3.31 -28.25 -21.82
C GLY A 362 3.76 -29.64 -22.23
N ALA A 363 2.95 -30.68 -21.99
CA ALA A 363 3.18 -32.04 -22.49
C ALA A 363 2.97 -32.19 -24.02
N GLN A 364 2.31 -31.22 -24.68
CA GLN A 364 2.27 -31.16 -26.14
C GLN A 364 3.55 -30.54 -26.76
N GLU A 365 4.41 -29.89 -25.97
CA GLU A 365 5.73 -29.40 -26.39
C GLU A 365 6.92 -30.10 -25.71
N ALA A 366 6.67 -31.10 -24.86
CA ALA A 366 7.70 -31.81 -24.12
C ALA A 366 7.52 -33.34 -24.19
N ASP A 367 7.60 -33.89 -25.40
CA ASP A 367 7.99 -35.28 -25.60
C ASP A 367 9.51 -35.34 -25.73
N ILE A 368 10.24 -35.01 -24.66
CA ILE A 368 11.64 -35.36 -24.40
C ILE A 368 11.84 -35.31 -22.87
N THR A 369 12.31 -36.43 -22.33
CA THR A 369 12.86 -36.69 -20.98
C THR A 369 11.89 -36.77 -19.80
N ALA A 370 11.38 -37.99 -19.64
CA ALA A 370 10.99 -38.56 -18.36
C ALA A 370 12.19 -38.75 -17.40
N ALA A 371 11.83 -38.84 -16.11
CA ALA A 371 12.47 -39.56 -15.00
C ALA A 371 13.09 -38.71 -13.87
N ASP A 372 12.88 -39.26 -12.66
CA ASP A 372 13.35 -38.86 -11.32
C ASP A 372 12.53 -37.79 -10.59
N GLY A 373 11.91 -38.05 -9.44
CA GLY A 373 11.88 -39.24 -8.60
C GLY A 373 10.89 -39.04 -7.47
N ALA A 374 10.09 -40.07 -7.21
CA ALA A 374 9.16 -40.14 -6.09
C ALA A 374 9.91 -40.54 -4.81
N GLN A 375 9.72 -39.80 -3.72
CA GLN A 375 9.68 -40.32 -2.34
C GLN A 375 9.39 -39.17 -1.38
N GLU A 376 8.14 -39.07 -0.91
CA GLU A 376 7.74 -38.62 0.43
C GLU A 376 6.21 -38.70 0.50
N ALA A 377 5.72 -39.91 0.75
CA ALA A 377 4.32 -40.20 1.03
C ALA A 377 4.30 -41.01 2.33
N ASP A 378 4.34 -40.34 3.49
CA ASP A 378 4.05 -41.01 4.77
C ASP A 378 3.58 -40.08 5.91
N THR A 379 3.13 -38.86 5.62
CA THR A 379 2.63 -37.93 6.67
C THR A 379 1.20 -37.42 6.43
N THR A 380 0.56 -37.80 5.32
CA THR A 380 -0.76 -37.31 4.94
C THR A 380 -1.93 -38.04 5.63
N GLU A 381 -1.68 -39.16 6.31
CA GLU A 381 -2.74 -39.94 6.97
C GLU A 381 -3.08 -39.44 8.39
N ASN A 382 -2.25 -38.57 9.00
CA ASN A 382 -2.41 -38.17 10.42
C ASN A 382 -3.09 -36.81 10.65
N LEU A 383 -3.30 -36.01 9.60
CA LEU A 383 -3.93 -34.68 9.69
C LEU A 383 -5.46 -34.72 9.55
N MET A 384 -6.01 -35.70 8.82
CA MET A 384 -7.47 -35.88 8.69
C MET A 384 -8.13 -36.37 9.98
N THR A 385 -7.40 -37.10 10.84
CA THR A 385 -7.94 -37.63 12.11
C THR A 385 -8.07 -36.57 13.22
N GLN A 386 -7.34 -35.45 13.14
CA GLN A 386 -7.36 -34.39 14.16
C GLN A 386 -8.47 -33.35 13.91
N VAL A 387 -8.92 -33.18 12.66
CA VAL A 387 -10.01 -32.25 12.31
C VAL A 387 -11.39 -32.78 12.74
N GLU A 388 -11.58 -34.10 12.79
CA GLU A 388 -12.82 -34.71 13.31
C GLU A 388 -12.93 -34.63 14.84
N LEU A 389 -11.81 -34.66 15.58
CA LEU A 389 -11.81 -34.51 17.05
C LEU A 389 -12.09 -33.07 17.51
N ALA A 390 -11.76 -32.07 16.70
CA ALA A 390 -12.04 -30.66 17.02
C ALA A 390 -13.52 -30.28 16.83
N LYS A 391 -14.28 -31.01 16.00
CA LYS A 391 -15.72 -30.75 15.78
C LYS A 391 -16.59 -31.23 16.94
N ASP A 392 -16.19 -32.30 17.63
CA ASP A 392 -16.94 -32.83 18.78
C ASP A 392 -16.76 -32.00 20.06
N ALA A 393 -15.65 -31.26 20.19
CA ALA A 393 -15.40 -30.41 21.37
C ALA A 393 -16.25 -29.12 21.39
N VAL A 394 -16.68 -28.63 20.23
CA VAL A 394 -17.49 -27.40 20.11
C VAL A 394 -18.96 -27.65 20.44
N ALA A 395 -19.48 -28.86 20.27
CA ALA A 395 -20.87 -29.21 20.57
C ALA A 395 -21.19 -29.33 22.08
N VAL A 396 -20.18 -29.38 22.96
CA VAL A 396 -20.37 -29.53 24.41
C VAL A 396 -20.37 -28.19 25.16
N ALA A 397 -19.90 -27.11 24.53
CA ALA A 397 -19.83 -25.79 25.16
C ALA A 397 -21.16 -25.01 25.15
N ASP A 398 -22.09 -25.35 24.26
CA ASP A 398 -23.32 -24.57 24.01
C ASP A 398 -24.48 -24.87 25.00
N ASP A 399 -24.35 -25.89 25.86
CA ASP A 399 -25.42 -26.29 26.80
C ASP A 399 -25.23 -25.70 28.22
N ASN A 400 -24.10 -25.06 28.51
CA ASN A 400 -23.81 -24.51 29.84
C ASN A 400 -24.21 -23.04 30.04
N ASP A 401 -24.63 -22.33 28.99
CA ASP A 401 -24.95 -20.89 29.07
C ASP A 401 -26.42 -20.58 29.43
N LYS A 402 -27.24 -21.61 29.71
CA LYS A 402 -28.64 -21.44 30.18
C LYS A 402 -28.81 -21.43 31.71
N LYS A 403 -27.74 -21.50 32.50
CA LYS A 403 -27.84 -21.50 33.97
C LYS A 403 -26.81 -20.61 34.65
N ARG A 404 -27.02 -19.30 34.64
CA ARG A 404 -26.74 -18.41 35.81
C ARG A 404 -27.31 -17.01 35.56
N GLY A 405 -28.25 -16.62 36.42
CA GLY A 405 -28.97 -15.36 36.36
C GLY A 405 -28.18 -14.14 36.89
N ARG A 406 -28.59 -12.96 36.41
CA ARG A 406 -28.15 -11.61 36.78
C ARG A 406 -28.34 -11.31 38.29
N PRO A 407 -27.64 -10.27 38.79
CA PRO A 407 -28.41 -9.11 39.25
C PRO A 407 -27.87 -7.73 38.79
N HIS A 408 -28.76 -6.75 38.98
CA HIS A 408 -28.83 -5.39 38.46
C HIS A 408 -27.82 -4.37 39.03
N GLU A 409 -27.72 -3.27 38.27
CA GLU A 409 -27.13 -1.95 38.50
C GLU A 409 -27.33 -1.34 39.90
N GLN A 410 -26.38 -0.49 40.33
CA GLN A 410 -26.68 0.83 40.90
C GLN A 410 -25.47 1.81 40.90
N SER A 411 -25.67 2.93 40.20
CA SER A 411 -25.38 4.34 40.56
C SER A 411 -23.96 4.86 40.88
N SER A 412 -23.50 5.72 39.96
CA SER A 412 -23.10 7.14 40.15
C SER A 412 -21.96 7.54 41.10
N GLU A 413 -21.00 8.26 40.50
CA GLU A 413 -20.43 9.53 40.98
C GLU A 413 -20.27 9.72 42.49
N SER A 414 -19.01 9.73 42.96
CA SER A 414 -18.58 10.68 43.98
C SER A 414 -17.06 10.78 44.11
N ARG A 415 -16.58 12.01 43.91
CA ARG A 415 -15.42 12.67 44.56
C ARG A 415 -14.02 12.54 43.93
N LYS A 416 -13.77 13.47 43.01
CA LYS A 416 -12.58 14.34 43.08
C LYS A 416 -12.56 15.10 44.43
N LYS A 417 -11.48 14.97 45.20
CA LYS A 417 -10.68 16.05 45.84
C LYS A 417 -9.93 15.58 47.10
N ALA A 418 -8.74 16.18 47.26
CA ALA A 418 -7.77 16.10 48.36
C ALA A 418 -6.84 14.87 48.26
N HIS A 419 -5.51 14.99 48.23
CA HIS A 419 -4.65 15.95 48.90
C HIS A 419 -3.33 16.13 48.13
N LEU A 420 -2.85 17.37 48.06
CA LEU A 420 -1.47 17.73 47.75
C LEU A 420 -0.70 17.77 49.08
N GLU A 421 0.62 17.58 49.00
CA GLU A 421 1.67 17.91 49.98
C GLU A 421 2.25 16.81 50.89
N GLN A 422 3.59 16.83 50.91
CA GLN A 422 4.55 16.27 51.88
C GLN A 422 4.84 14.76 51.78
N GLU A 423 6.07 14.27 51.78
CA GLU A 423 7.39 14.88 51.96
C GLU A 423 8.48 13.88 51.55
N SER A 424 9.64 14.44 51.22
CA SER A 424 10.99 13.85 51.29
C SER A 424 11.18 12.51 52.00
N ASN A 425 11.83 11.55 51.31
CA ASN A 425 13.07 10.98 51.84
C ASN A 425 13.94 10.31 50.77
N ILE A 426 15.12 10.90 50.55
CA ILE A 426 16.28 10.34 49.85
C ILE A 426 17.21 9.78 50.93
N PRO A 427 17.81 8.61 50.77
CA PRO A 427 19.12 8.34 51.34
C PRO A 427 20.20 8.63 50.29
N ARG A 428 21.08 9.59 50.62
CA ARG A 428 22.38 9.79 49.98
C ARG A 428 23.40 8.88 50.67
N ASP A 429 24.14 8.12 49.88
CA ASP A 429 25.57 7.82 50.06
C ASP A 429 26.07 7.35 48.68
N VAL A 430 26.69 8.22 47.88
CA VAL A 430 28.11 8.60 47.84
C VAL A 430 29.03 7.41 47.53
N GLY A 431 29.54 7.43 46.31
CA GLY A 431 30.57 6.55 45.79
C GLY A 431 30.94 7.02 44.38
N ASP A 432 31.82 8.01 44.34
CA ASP A 432 32.33 8.69 43.15
C ASP A 432 32.88 7.73 42.07
N GLY A 433 32.61 8.09 40.81
CA GLY A 433 33.15 7.43 39.64
C GLY A 433 32.79 8.19 38.38
N ASP A 434 33.61 9.18 38.04
CA ASP A 434 33.60 9.93 36.79
C ASP A 434 33.38 9.05 35.56
N GLY A 435 32.43 9.45 34.72
CA GLY A 435 32.15 8.82 33.44
C GLY A 435 31.02 9.54 32.73
N ALA A 436 31.36 10.66 32.09
CA ALA A 436 30.45 11.43 31.24
C ALA A 436 29.72 10.52 30.25
N LEU A 437 28.39 10.41 30.39
CA LEU A 437 27.53 9.93 29.30
C LEU A 437 27.42 11.08 28.29
N GLN A 438 28.35 11.09 27.35
CA GLN A 438 28.15 11.77 26.08
C GLN A 438 26.91 11.17 25.41
N GLU A 439 26.00 12.05 25.02
CA GLU A 439 24.98 11.76 24.02
C GLU A 439 25.68 11.28 22.74
N GLY A 440 25.70 9.96 22.57
CA GLY A 440 26.23 9.28 21.39
C GLY A 440 25.19 9.29 20.27
N ARG A 441 25.64 9.71 19.08
CA ARG A 441 24.95 9.63 17.78
C ARG A 441 24.23 8.30 17.59
N PRO A 442 23.13 8.25 16.79
CA PRO A 442 22.50 6.97 16.44
C PRO A 442 23.50 6.13 15.65
N GLY A 443 24.00 5.07 16.29
CA GLY A 443 24.56 3.94 15.58
C GLY A 443 23.44 3.30 14.75
N SER A 444 23.79 2.68 13.63
CA SER A 444 22.84 1.87 12.85
C SER A 444 22.14 0.88 13.78
N ALA A 445 20.82 0.71 13.67
CA ALA A 445 20.01 -0.23 14.47
C ALA A 445 20.65 -1.62 14.65
N HIS A 446 21.41 -2.08 13.65
CA HIS A 446 22.18 -3.33 13.68
C HIS A 446 23.34 -3.40 14.71
N SER A 447 23.97 -2.29 15.13
CA SER A 447 24.99 -2.34 16.20
C SER A 447 24.37 -2.55 17.57
N ASP A 448 23.19 -1.96 17.78
CA ASP A 448 22.46 -2.02 19.03
C ASP A 448 21.84 -3.42 19.21
N LEU A 449 21.37 -4.03 18.12
CA LEU A 449 20.87 -5.40 18.10
C LEU A 449 21.97 -6.44 18.42
N LYS A 450 23.18 -6.28 17.86
CA LYS A 450 24.29 -7.19 18.16
C LYS A 450 24.78 -7.09 19.60
N ALA A 451 24.89 -5.87 20.13
CA ALA A 451 25.23 -5.65 21.53
C ALA A 451 24.14 -6.18 22.48
N TRP A 452 22.89 -6.12 22.04
CA TRP A 452 21.74 -6.70 22.73
C TRP A 452 21.86 -8.22 22.85
N VAL A 453 22.10 -8.92 21.73
CA VAL A 453 22.25 -10.39 21.72
C VAL A 453 23.38 -10.84 22.64
N GLU A 454 24.57 -10.24 22.51
CA GLU A 454 25.76 -10.68 23.27
C GLU A 454 25.57 -10.51 24.78
N LYS A 455 24.79 -9.51 25.20
CA LYS A 455 24.55 -9.20 26.61
C LYS A 455 23.54 -10.15 27.26
N TYR A 456 22.53 -10.61 26.52
CA TYR A 456 21.37 -11.34 27.07
C TYR A 456 21.25 -12.78 26.59
N ARG A 457 22.19 -13.26 25.77
CA ARG A 457 22.29 -14.69 25.45
C ARG A 457 22.34 -15.58 26.70
N ARG A 458 22.86 -15.08 27.85
CA ARG A 458 23.05 -15.86 29.10
C ARG A 458 22.96 -15.07 30.43
N LYS A 459 22.17 -13.99 30.56
CA LYS A 459 22.13 -13.18 31.81
C LYS A 459 20.82 -12.44 32.10
N ALA A 460 20.40 -12.43 33.37
CA ALA A 460 19.19 -11.76 33.88
C ALA A 460 19.41 -10.27 34.30
N GLY A 461 18.46 -9.41 33.92
CA GLY A 461 18.39 -7.99 34.31
C GLY A 461 17.29 -7.23 33.55
N PHE A 462 16.46 -6.47 34.27
CA PHE A 462 15.24 -5.82 33.75
C PHE A 462 15.47 -4.92 32.52
N MET A 463 14.72 -5.14 31.43
CA MET A 463 14.76 -4.32 30.22
C MET A 463 13.51 -4.49 29.31
N PRO A 464 13.13 -3.47 28.51
CA PRO A 464 12.23 -3.63 27.36
C PRO A 464 12.91 -4.33 26.16
N LEU A 465 12.13 -5.11 25.40
CA LEU A 465 12.58 -5.79 24.17
C LEU A 465 12.67 -4.78 23.00
N PRO A 466 13.68 -4.87 22.11
CA PRO A 466 13.79 -4.02 20.92
C PRO A 466 12.57 -4.12 20.00
N GLU A 467 12.17 -3.03 19.35
CA GLU A 467 11.04 -3.04 18.39
C GLU A 467 11.34 -3.94 17.16
N ALA A 468 12.58 -3.95 16.69
CA ALA A 468 13.05 -4.80 15.58
C ALA A 468 13.52 -6.20 16.06
N PHE A 469 12.76 -6.82 16.97
CA PHE A 469 13.12 -8.12 17.55
C PHE A 469 13.18 -9.25 16.51
N ASP A 470 12.41 -9.13 15.45
CA ASP A 470 12.33 -10.03 14.30
C ASP A 470 13.59 -10.06 13.43
N GLU A 471 14.48 -9.08 13.55
CA GLU A 471 15.78 -9.07 12.83
C GLU A 471 16.79 -10.08 13.42
N LEU A 472 16.48 -10.70 14.56
CA LEU A 472 17.33 -11.68 15.26
C LEU A 472 17.19 -13.12 14.70
N THR A 473 17.13 -13.26 13.38
CA THR A 473 16.85 -14.54 12.69
C THR A 473 17.90 -15.63 12.92
N GLU A 474 19.09 -15.28 13.41
CA GLU A 474 20.20 -16.20 13.71
C GLU A 474 20.25 -16.66 15.18
N LEU A 475 19.31 -16.22 16.02
CA LEU A 475 19.29 -16.57 17.44
C LEU A 475 18.82 -18.01 17.64
N ASP A 476 19.64 -18.82 18.31
CA ASP A 476 19.42 -20.25 18.60
C ASP A 476 19.06 -20.51 20.07
N GLU A 477 19.70 -19.80 21.00
CA GLU A 477 19.46 -19.84 22.44
C GLU A 477 19.09 -18.45 22.97
N LEU A 478 18.00 -18.33 23.73
CA LEU A 478 17.58 -17.08 24.38
C LEU A 478 17.15 -17.30 25.83
N ASP A 479 17.87 -16.71 26.77
CA ASP A 479 17.54 -16.69 28.20
C ASP A 479 17.07 -15.29 28.63
N LEU A 480 15.77 -15.17 28.86
CA LEU A 480 15.11 -13.99 29.44
C LEU A 480 14.52 -14.29 30.82
N SER A 481 15.02 -15.32 31.51
CA SER A 481 14.53 -15.70 32.83
C SER A 481 14.75 -14.64 33.91
N GLY A 482 13.88 -14.61 34.92
CA GLY A 482 13.98 -13.73 36.09
C GLY A 482 13.82 -12.24 35.79
N ASN A 483 13.24 -11.87 34.64
CA ASN A 483 12.94 -10.50 34.29
C ASN A 483 11.55 -10.06 34.80
N LYS A 484 11.11 -8.84 34.45
CA LYS A 484 9.76 -8.35 34.81
C LYS A 484 8.90 -8.12 33.56
N LEU A 485 9.09 -8.96 32.53
CA LEU A 485 8.33 -8.87 31.28
C LEU A 485 6.84 -9.12 31.56
N THR A 486 5.98 -8.23 31.07
CA THR A 486 4.52 -8.36 31.15
C THR A 486 3.91 -8.86 29.84
N GLU A 487 4.60 -8.63 28.73
CA GLU A 487 4.23 -9.05 27.38
C GLU A 487 5.49 -9.37 26.57
N LEU A 488 5.31 -10.13 25.48
CA LEU A 488 6.32 -10.31 24.44
C LEU A 488 5.88 -9.54 23.18
N PRO A 489 6.82 -9.03 22.37
CA PRO A 489 6.55 -8.40 21.09
C PRO A 489 5.63 -9.24 20.20
N SER A 490 4.76 -8.58 19.43
CA SER A 490 3.85 -9.26 18.50
C SER A 490 4.58 -9.95 17.33
N ASN A 491 5.87 -9.70 17.13
CA ASN A 491 6.75 -10.34 16.15
C ASN A 491 7.66 -11.43 16.76
N PHE A 492 7.47 -11.83 18.03
CA PHE A 492 8.34 -12.80 18.71
C PHE A 492 8.38 -14.17 18.02
N GLY A 493 7.30 -14.57 17.35
CA GLY A 493 7.22 -15.80 16.57
C GLY A 493 8.10 -15.85 15.30
N MET A 494 8.76 -14.76 14.92
CA MET A 494 9.59 -14.67 13.70
C MET A 494 11.03 -15.19 13.90
N LEU A 495 11.39 -15.71 15.07
CA LEU A 495 12.72 -16.26 15.35
C LEU A 495 12.86 -17.70 14.80
N GLU A 496 13.02 -17.81 13.48
CA GLU A 496 13.02 -19.07 12.72
C GLU A 496 14.12 -20.09 13.11
N LYS A 497 15.15 -19.67 13.85
CA LYS A 497 16.27 -20.52 14.30
C LYS A 497 16.28 -20.80 15.81
N LEU A 498 15.34 -20.25 16.56
CA LEU A 498 15.33 -20.39 18.02
C LEU A 498 15.02 -21.82 18.42
N ASP A 499 15.94 -22.44 19.17
CA ASP A 499 15.90 -23.82 19.62
C ASP A 499 15.63 -23.91 21.13
N GLU A 500 16.27 -23.04 21.92
CA GLU A 500 16.09 -22.97 23.37
C GLU A 500 15.62 -21.58 23.84
N LEU A 501 14.52 -21.55 24.60
CA LEU A 501 13.93 -20.33 25.15
C LEU A 501 13.59 -20.48 26.63
N ASP A 502 14.23 -19.68 27.49
CA ASP A 502 13.86 -19.55 28.90
C ASP A 502 13.20 -18.19 29.17
N LEU A 503 11.92 -18.23 29.53
CA LEU A 503 11.10 -17.07 29.92
C LEU A 503 10.67 -17.16 31.39
N SER A 504 11.26 -18.06 32.17
CA SER A 504 10.80 -18.35 33.53
C SER A 504 10.95 -17.16 34.48
N GLY A 505 10.12 -17.10 35.52
CA GLY A 505 10.17 -16.05 36.54
C GLY A 505 9.85 -14.64 36.05
N ASN A 506 9.05 -14.51 34.98
CA ASN A 506 8.52 -13.24 34.45
C ASN A 506 7.08 -12.96 34.94
N LYS A 507 6.38 -11.99 34.33
CA LYS A 507 4.99 -11.62 34.66
C LYS A 507 4.06 -11.73 33.44
N LEU A 508 4.39 -12.57 32.46
CA LEU A 508 3.61 -12.75 31.25
C LEU A 508 2.21 -13.28 31.59
N THR A 509 1.17 -12.67 31.02
CA THR A 509 -0.23 -13.12 31.15
C THR A 509 -0.72 -13.88 29.93
N GLU A 510 -0.11 -13.62 28.78
CA GLU A 510 -0.38 -14.31 27.52
C GLU A 510 0.93 -14.44 26.72
N LEU A 511 0.90 -15.33 25.73
CA LEU A 511 1.92 -15.41 24.68
C LEU A 511 1.33 -14.78 23.41
N PRO A 512 2.15 -14.14 22.56
CA PRO A 512 1.66 -13.53 21.33
C PRO A 512 1.05 -14.60 20.41
N SER A 513 0.07 -14.23 19.59
CA SER A 513 -0.68 -15.18 18.74
C SER A 513 0.21 -15.94 17.75
N ASN A 514 1.37 -15.39 17.39
CA ASN A 514 2.36 -16.03 16.53
C ASN A 514 3.42 -16.85 17.30
N PHE A 515 3.32 -17.02 18.62
CA PHE A 515 4.31 -17.77 19.39
C PHE A 515 4.47 -19.22 18.89
N GLY A 516 3.41 -19.80 18.32
CA GLY A 516 3.45 -21.13 17.69
C GLY A 516 4.23 -21.20 16.37
N MET A 517 4.72 -20.08 15.82
CA MET A 517 5.53 -20.02 14.60
C MET A 517 7.02 -20.33 14.85
N LEU A 518 7.42 -20.55 16.12
CA LEU A 518 8.76 -20.98 16.50
C LEU A 518 8.98 -22.48 16.18
N GLU A 519 9.01 -22.84 14.89
CA GLU A 519 9.01 -24.23 14.41
C GLU A 519 10.22 -25.06 14.86
N LYS A 520 11.34 -24.39 15.20
CA LYS A 520 12.57 -25.06 15.66
C LYS A 520 12.72 -25.11 17.18
N LEU A 521 11.79 -24.56 17.94
CA LEU A 521 11.90 -24.48 19.38
C LEU A 521 11.72 -25.88 20.01
N THR A 522 12.79 -26.43 20.54
CA THR A 522 12.77 -27.75 21.20
C THR A 522 12.69 -27.64 22.72
N HIS A 523 13.18 -26.55 23.31
CA HIS A 523 13.17 -26.33 24.76
C HIS A 523 12.50 -24.99 25.10
N LEU A 524 11.43 -25.05 25.90
CA LEU A 524 10.69 -23.88 26.35
C LEU A 524 10.43 -23.94 27.86
N ASN A 525 10.91 -22.93 28.60
CA ASN A 525 10.63 -22.77 30.02
C ASN A 525 9.79 -21.51 30.29
N LEU A 526 8.51 -21.71 30.63
CA LEU A 526 7.56 -20.64 30.98
C LEU A 526 7.25 -20.56 32.48
N SER A 527 7.94 -21.34 33.30
CA SER A 527 7.61 -21.49 34.72
C SER A 527 7.66 -20.15 35.49
N GLY A 528 6.79 -19.94 36.48
CA GLY A 528 6.80 -18.70 37.26
C GLY A 528 6.28 -17.45 36.53
N ASN A 529 5.53 -17.61 35.42
CA ASN A 529 4.72 -16.57 34.79
C ASN A 529 3.26 -16.58 35.30
N LYS A 530 2.41 -15.69 34.76
CA LYS A 530 0.98 -15.56 35.09
C LYS A 530 0.08 -15.93 33.90
N LEU A 531 0.53 -16.86 33.06
CA LEU A 531 -0.22 -17.30 31.87
C LEU A 531 -1.55 -17.94 32.28
N THR A 532 -2.64 -17.52 31.64
CA THR A 532 -4.02 -17.97 31.92
C THR A 532 -4.60 -18.82 30.80
#